data_AF-A0A533SQ67-F1
#
_entry.id   AF-A0A533SQ67-F1
#
_cell.length_a   1.000
_cell.length_b   1.000
_cell.length_c   1.000
_cell.angle_alpha   90.00
_cell.angle_beta   90.00
_cell.angle_gamma   90.00
#
_symmetry.space_group_name_H-M   'P 1'
#
loop_
_entity.id
_entity.type
_entity.pdbx_description
1 polymer ?
#
loop_
_entity_poly.entity_id
_entity_poly.type
_entity_poly.pdbx_seq_one_letter_code
_entity_poly.pdbx_strand_id
1 'polypeptide(L)'
;MAEKPWGGRFREETLKIVEVFTASIGFDKRMYRQDIRGSMAHAKMLAAVGVLTAQEAQTLVEGLAEVEKEIERGEIDFPVSVEDIHMAVEKRLTEKVGPVGGKLHT
;
A
#
# COMPACT_ATOMS: atom_id res chain seq x y z
N MET A 1 1.82 14.08 8.44
CA MET A 1 2.08 13.44 7.13
C MET A 1 0.91 13.79 6.22
N ALA A 2 1.15 13.98 4.92
CA ALA A 2 0.05 14.20 3.99
C ALA A 2 -0.86 12.95 3.97
N GLU A 3 -2.19 13.12 3.87
CA GLU A 3 -3.14 12.00 3.78
C GLU A 3 -2.91 11.16 2.51
N LYS A 4 -2.32 11.75 1.47
CA LYS A 4 -1.96 11.09 0.21
C LYS A 4 -0.44 11.10 -0.01
N PRO A 5 0.13 10.06 -0.64
CA PRO A 5 1.58 9.92 -0.88
C PRO A 5 2.20 11.13 -1.58
N TRP A 6 1.45 11.77 -2.47
CA TRP A 6 1.88 12.91 -3.28
C TRP A 6 1.45 14.28 -2.74
N GLY A 7 0.67 14.33 -1.64
CA GLY A 7 0.06 15.56 -1.14
C GLY A 7 1.05 16.62 -0.63
N GLY A 8 2.29 16.24 -0.32
CA GLY A 8 3.30 17.13 0.28
C GLY A 8 3.70 18.36 -0.55
N ARG A 9 3.33 18.42 -1.84
CA ARG A 9 3.67 19.53 -2.74
C ARG A 9 2.54 20.55 -2.93
N PHE A 10 1.32 20.24 -2.49
CA PHE A 10 0.13 21.06 -2.72
C PHE A 10 -0.22 21.90 -1.47
N ARG A 11 -0.76 23.09 -1.68
CA ARG A 11 -1.19 24.01 -0.60
C ARG A 11 -2.68 23.93 -0.31
N GLU A 12 -3.45 23.38 -1.25
CA GLU A 12 -4.91 23.28 -1.20
C GLU A 12 -5.33 21.81 -1.31
N GLU A 13 -6.51 21.49 -0.80
CA GLU A 13 -7.10 20.17 -0.94
C GLU A 13 -7.48 19.88 -2.39
N THR A 14 -7.43 18.60 -2.77
CA THR A 14 -7.87 18.18 -4.10
C THR A 14 -9.39 18.27 -4.17
N LEU A 15 -9.92 18.88 -5.23
CA LEU A 15 -11.37 18.91 -5.46
C LEU A 15 -11.92 17.49 -5.56
N LYS A 16 -13.04 17.20 -4.88
CA LYS A 16 -13.68 15.86 -4.88
C LYS A 16 -13.91 15.28 -6.27
N ILE A 17 -14.24 16.13 -7.25
CA ILE A 17 -14.44 15.69 -8.63
C ILE A 17 -13.16 15.17 -9.27
N VAL A 18 -12.02 15.78 -8.94
CA VAL A 18 -10.71 15.32 -9.41
C VAL A 18 -10.39 13.98 -8.76
N GLU A 19 -10.63 13.82 -7.46
CA GLU A 19 -10.40 12.53 -6.77
C GLU A 19 -11.20 11.39 -7.39
N VAL A 20 -12.49 11.60 -7.64
CA VAL A 20 -13.36 10.60 -8.29
C VAL A 20 -12.90 10.31 -9.71
N PHE A 21 -12.45 11.34 -10.43
CA PHE A 21 -11.98 11.18 -11.82
C PHE A 21 -10.65 10.43 -11.91
N THR A 22 -9.75 10.61 -10.95
CA THR A 22 -8.41 10.01 -10.97
C THR A 22 -8.34 8.65 -10.27
N ALA A 23 -9.29 8.33 -9.38
CA ALA A 23 -9.28 7.07 -8.65
C ALA A 23 -9.46 5.86 -9.58
N SER A 24 -8.52 4.94 -9.54
CA SER A 24 -8.55 3.67 -10.27
C SER A 24 -9.07 2.51 -9.43
N ILE A 25 -9.23 2.69 -8.12
CA ILE A 25 -9.63 1.63 -7.18
C ILE A 25 -10.91 0.88 -7.55
N GLY A 26 -11.83 1.56 -8.25
CA GLY A 26 -13.07 0.95 -8.74
C GLY A 26 -12.83 -0.26 -9.67
N PHE A 27 -11.70 -0.29 -10.38
CA PHE A 27 -11.38 -1.35 -11.34
C PHE A 27 -10.02 -2.02 -11.12
N ASP A 28 -9.02 -1.34 -10.57
CA ASP A 28 -7.68 -1.90 -10.40
C ASP A 28 -7.56 -2.84 -9.20
N LYS A 29 -8.53 -2.84 -8.26
CA LYS A 29 -8.55 -3.72 -7.09
C LYS A 29 -8.41 -5.21 -7.43
N ARG A 30 -8.77 -5.59 -8.66
CA ARG A 30 -8.55 -6.94 -9.21
C ARG A 30 -7.08 -7.36 -9.28
N MET A 31 -6.15 -6.39 -9.19
CA MET A 31 -4.71 -6.55 -9.30
C MET A 31 -4.02 -6.76 -7.95
N TYR A 32 -4.78 -6.89 -6.84
CA TYR A 32 -4.21 -6.99 -5.49
C TYR A 32 -3.17 -8.11 -5.34
N ARG A 33 -3.40 -9.28 -5.96
CA ARG A 33 -2.44 -10.40 -5.91
C ARG A 33 -1.13 -10.10 -6.64
N GLN A 34 -1.17 -9.29 -7.69
CA GLN A 34 0.01 -8.88 -8.45
C GLN A 34 0.79 -7.85 -7.66
N ASP A 35 0.10 -6.84 -7.12
CA ASP A 35 0.68 -5.81 -6.27
C ASP A 35 1.38 -6.41 -5.04
N ILE A 36 0.67 -7.26 -4.28
CA ILE A 36 1.21 -7.91 -3.07
C ILE A 36 2.44 -8.76 -3.38
N ARG A 37 2.42 -9.57 -4.45
CA ARG A 37 3.58 -10.39 -4.83
C ARG A 37 4.76 -9.54 -5.28
N GLY A 38 4.50 -8.45 -6.01
CA GLY A 38 5.52 -7.47 -6.39
C GLY A 38 6.17 -6.84 -5.16
N SER A 39 5.34 -6.40 -4.22
CA SER A 39 5.72 -5.82 -2.93
C SER A 39 6.56 -6.79 -2.07
N MET A 40 6.19 -8.07 -2.01
CA MET A 40 6.99 -9.09 -1.31
C MET A 40 8.36 -9.29 -1.96
N ALA A 41 8.43 -9.29 -3.30
CA ALA A 41 9.70 -9.40 -4.01
C ALA A 41 10.57 -8.15 -3.78
N HIS A 42 9.95 -6.97 -3.78
CA HIS A 42 10.62 -5.70 -3.50
C HIS A 42 11.20 -5.67 -2.08
N ALA A 43 10.41 -6.05 -1.06
CA ALA A 43 10.89 -6.12 0.33
C ALA A 43 12.11 -7.04 0.49
N LYS A 44 12.10 -8.22 -0.17
CA LYS A 44 13.23 -9.15 -0.18
C LYS A 44 14.47 -8.54 -0.86
N MET A 45 14.27 -7.86 -1.98
CA MET A 45 15.34 -7.15 -2.69
C MET A 45 15.94 -6.04 -1.82
N LEU A 46 15.11 -5.23 -1.15
CA LEU A 46 15.55 -4.16 -0.25
C LEU A 46 16.41 -4.70 0.90
N ALA A 47 16.10 -5.87 1.45
CA ALA A 47 16.98 -6.54 2.42
C ALA A 47 18.30 -7.01 1.81
N ALA A 48 18.27 -7.55 0.58
CA ALA A 48 19.47 -8.00 -0.12
C ALA A 48 20.45 -6.85 -0.41
N VAL A 49 19.94 -5.62 -0.64
CA VAL A 49 20.78 -4.42 -0.86
C VAL A 49 21.06 -3.63 0.42
N GLY A 50 20.59 -4.10 1.58
CA GLY A 50 20.88 -3.51 2.89
C GLY A 50 20.07 -2.25 3.25
N VAL A 51 18.99 -1.95 2.53
CA VAL A 51 18.05 -0.87 2.89
C VAL A 51 17.14 -1.30 4.05
N LEU A 52 16.76 -2.59 4.06
CA LEU A 52 16.03 -3.22 5.16
C LEU A 52 16.90 -4.24 5.87
N THR A 53 16.65 -4.43 7.16
CA THR A 53 17.14 -5.63 7.85
C THR A 53 16.35 -6.87 7.39
N ALA A 54 16.93 -8.05 7.54
CA ALA A 54 16.24 -9.31 7.26
C ALA A 54 14.94 -9.45 8.08
N GLN A 55 14.95 -8.96 9.33
CA GLN A 55 13.79 -8.96 10.21
C GLN A 55 12.67 -8.04 9.68
N GLU A 56 13.01 -6.83 9.24
CA GLU A 56 12.03 -5.90 8.67
C GLU A 56 11.41 -6.45 7.37
N ALA A 57 12.23 -7.02 6.48
CA ALA A 57 11.72 -7.63 5.26
C ALA A 57 10.81 -8.83 5.56
N GLN A 58 11.14 -9.66 6.55
CA GLN A 58 10.28 -10.76 6.98
C GLN A 58 8.94 -10.24 7.52
N THR A 59 8.97 -9.22 8.39
CA THR A 59 7.76 -8.55 8.90
C THR A 59 6.87 -8.02 7.77
N LEU A 60 7.47 -7.39 6.74
CA LEU A 60 6.72 -6.90 5.58
C LEU A 60 6.10 -8.04 4.77
N VAL A 61 6.84 -9.11 4.51
CA VAL A 61 6.35 -10.27 3.74
C VAL A 61 5.20 -10.96 4.48
N GLU A 62 5.31 -11.17 5.79
CA GLU A 62 4.24 -11.75 6.60
C GLU A 62 3.02 -10.82 6.66
N GLY A 63 3.25 -9.52 6.85
CA GLY A 63 2.19 -8.52 6.84
C GLY A 63 1.42 -8.52 5.52
N LEU A 64 2.13 -8.53 4.39
CA LEU A 64 1.57 -8.60 3.04
C LEU A 64 0.75 -9.88 2.80
N ALA A 65 1.21 -11.02 3.32
CA ALA A 65 0.49 -12.28 3.22
C ALA A 65 -0.83 -12.24 4.02
N GLU A 66 -0.83 -11.58 5.18
CA GLU A 66 -2.07 -11.38 5.94
C GLU A 66 -3.02 -10.38 5.27
N VAL A 67 -2.50 -9.31 4.66
CA VAL A 67 -3.31 -8.37 3.86
C VAL A 67 -3.99 -9.11 2.70
N GLU A 68 -3.27 -9.99 1.99
CA GLU A 68 -3.86 -10.80 0.91
C GLU A 68 -5.06 -11.61 1.39
N LYS A 69 -4.92 -12.28 2.54
CA LYS A 69 -6.01 -13.07 3.13
C LYS A 69 -7.20 -12.21 3.57
N GLU A 70 -6.97 -11.01 4.09
CA GLU A 70 -8.04 -10.08 4.47
C GLU A 70 -8.84 -9.62 3.23
N ILE A 71 -8.15 -9.33 2.12
CA ILE A 71 -8.81 -9.02 0.84
C ILE A 71 -9.65 -10.21 0.38
N GLU A 72 -9.12 -11.43 0.45
CA GLU A 72 -9.83 -12.64 0.04
C GLU A 72 -11.05 -12.97 0.92
N ARG A 73 -11.02 -12.60 2.19
CA ARG A 73 -12.16 -12.71 3.11
C ARG A 73 -13.18 -11.58 2.96
N GLY A 74 -12.90 -10.56 2.15
CA GLY A 74 -13.75 -9.40 1.99
C GLY A 74 -13.77 -8.47 3.22
N GLU A 75 -12.69 -8.46 4.00
CA GLU A 75 -12.55 -7.66 5.22
C GLU A 75 -11.99 -6.25 4.96
N ILE A 76 -11.65 -5.95 3.70
CA ILE A 76 -11.09 -4.65 3.29
C ILE A 76 -12.09 -3.91 2.41
N ASP A 77 -12.46 -2.71 2.84
CA ASP A 77 -13.20 -1.76 2.03
C ASP A 77 -12.27 -1.00 1.09
N PHE A 78 -12.77 -0.73 -0.11
CA PHE A 78 -12.07 0.00 -1.16
C PHE A 78 -12.80 1.31 -1.50
N PRO A 79 -12.82 2.30 -0.58
CA PRO A 79 -13.45 3.58 -0.84
C PRO A 79 -12.64 4.36 -1.88
N VAL A 80 -13.29 5.25 -2.63
CA VAL A 80 -12.67 6.13 -3.63
C VAL A 80 -11.53 6.99 -3.04
N SER A 81 -11.58 7.27 -1.73
CA SER A 81 -10.50 7.99 -1.03
C SER A 81 -9.18 7.22 -0.99
N VAL A 82 -9.21 5.90 -1.17
CA VAL A 82 -8.04 5.05 -1.37
C VAL A 82 -7.88 4.92 -2.89
N GLU A 83 -7.24 5.93 -3.47
CA GLU A 83 -7.11 6.23 -4.90
C GLU A 83 -6.93 5.00 -5.82
N ASP A 84 -6.05 4.09 -5.42
CA ASP A 84 -5.67 2.89 -6.17
C ASP A 84 -5.39 1.69 -5.25
N ILE A 85 -5.21 0.51 -5.85
CA ILE A 85 -4.92 -0.73 -5.10
C ILE A 85 -3.59 -0.66 -4.34
N HIS A 86 -2.60 0.07 -4.85
CA HIS A 86 -1.28 0.19 -4.25
C HIS A 86 -1.38 0.89 -2.89
N MET A 87 -2.10 2.01 -2.85
CA MET A 87 -2.42 2.75 -1.63
C MET A 87 -3.25 1.92 -0.65
N ALA A 88 -4.17 1.09 -1.13
CA ALA A 88 -4.97 0.23 -0.27
C ALA A 88 -4.10 -0.78 0.48
N VAL A 89 -3.22 -1.47 -0.27
CA VAL A 89 -2.30 -2.46 0.30
C VAL A 89 -1.30 -1.80 1.24
N GLU A 90 -0.69 -0.67 0.87
CA GLU A 90 0.27 0.05 1.70
C GLU A 90 -0.35 0.56 3.01
N LYS A 91 -1.54 1.17 2.92
CA LYS A 91 -2.27 1.65 4.10
C LYS A 91 -2.55 0.50 5.06
N ARG A 92 -3.10 -0.61 4.55
CA ARG A 92 -3.43 -1.76 5.38
C ARG A 92 -2.19 -2.42 5.97
N LEU A 93 -1.12 -2.54 5.19
CA LEU A 93 0.16 -3.05 5.66
C LEU A 93 0.70 -2.21 6.81
N THR A 94 0.70 -0.87 6.66
CA THR A 94 1.17 0.06 7.69
C THR A 94 0.33 -0.01 8.96
N GLU A 95 -0.99 -0.15 8.86
CA GLU A 95 -1.85 -0.41 10.02
C GLU A 95 -1.48 -1.71 10.75
N LYS A 96 -1.03 -2.73 10.00
CA LYS A 96 -0.72 -4.07 10.52
C LYS A 96 0.68 -4.18 11.12
N VAL A 97 1.69 -3.63 10.46
CA VAL A 97 3.11 -3.76 10.86
C VAL A 97 3.73 -2.47 11.38
N GLY A 98 2.93 -1.41 11.51
CA GLY A 98 3.36 -0.11 12.00
C GLY A 98 4.32 0.60 11.04
N PRO A 99 5.24 1.45 11.58
CA PRO A 99 6.13 2.30 10.77
C PRO A 99 7.03 1.55 9.79
N VAL A 100 7.25 0.25 9.98
CA VAL A 100 8.02 -0.59 9.05
C VAL A 100 7.33 -0.64 7.67
N GLY A 101 6.00 -0.58 7.61
CA GLY A 101 5.22 -0.59 6.37
C GLY A 101 5.63 0.52 5.41
N GLY A 102 5.88 1.73 5.93
CA GLY A 102 6.29 2.89 5.12
C GLY A 102 7.71 2.78 4.55
N LYS A 103 8.51 1.79 4.96
CA LYS A 103 9.84 1.56 4.37
C LYS A 103 9.78 0.82 3.03
N LEU A 104 8.63 0.27 2.65
CA LEU A 104 8.46 -0.47 1.40
C LEU A 104 8.60 0.43 0.16
N HIS A 105 8.30 1.73 0.27
CA HIS A 105 8.44 2.73 -0.82
C HIS A 105 9.62 3.69 -0.59
N THR A 106 10.76 3.16 -0.10
CA THR A 106 12.01 3.91 0.10
C THR A 106 12.75 4.15 -1.21
#